data_AF-A0A257JBD2-F1
#
_entry.id   AF-A0A257JBD2-F1
#
_cell.length_a   1.000
_cell.length_b   1.000
_cell.length_c   1.000
_cell.angle_alpha   90.00
_cell.angle_beta   90.00
_cell.angle_gamma   90.00
#
_symmetry.space_group_name_H-M   'P 1'
#
loop_
_entity.id
_entity.type
_entity.pdbx_description
1 polymer ?
#
loop_
_entity_poly.entity_id
_entity_poly.type
_entity_poly.pdbx_seq_one_letter_code
_entity_poly.pdbx_strand_id
1 'polypeptide(L)'
;MAQSEETWKLLSRWITPEDGQLWRQASYRFHALVAAQWRHGRVFLAGDAAHMQPPFLGQGMCQGVRDVANLCWKLATVQRGEVQGRAAEALLDSYGHERQAHVRELTGRLKAAGAIICERDLAKARARDARLLADCAGVVKDTPRQDVLPRLETGWLMKQDHSGRGTLFPQPRMADGRL
;
A
#
# COMPACT_ATOMS: atom_id res chain seq x y z
N MET A 1 -18.39 20.13 9.32
CA MET A 1 -17.38 19.39 10.12
C MET A 1 -18.08 18.31 10.92
N ALA A 2 -17.37 17.25 11.25
CA ALA A 2 -17.95 16.11 11.94
C ALA A 2 -18.24 16.48 13.42
N GLN A 3 -19.47 16.29 13.89
CA GLN A 3 -19.89 16.67 15.25
C GLN A 3 -19.79 15.46 16.20
N SER A 4 -19.39 15.70 17.45
CA SER A 4 -19.21 14.63 18.44
C SER A 4 -20.51 13.90 18.77
N GLU A 5 -21.62 14.64 18.86
CA GLU A 5 -22.95 14.06 19.11
C GLU A 5 -23.34 13.05 18.01
N GLU A 6 -23.09 13.40 16.74
CA GLU A 6 -23.37 12.52 15.59
C GLU A 6 -22.50 11.26 15.60
N THR A 7 -21.25 11.35 16.04
CA THR A 7 -20.41 10.16 16.23
C THR A 7 -20.97 9.25 17.30
N TRP A 8 -21.40 9.80 18.43
CA TRP A 8 -22.00 8.99 19.48
C TRP A 8 -23.30 8.33 19.03
N LYS A 9 -24.12 9.01 18.20
CA LYS A 9 -25.28 8.38 17.55
C LYS A 9 -24.88 7.18 16.69
N LEU A 10 -23.84 7.30 15.86
CA LEU A 10 -23.34 6.21 15.02
C LEU A 10 -22.74 5.05 15.84
N LEU A 11 -22.13 5.34 16.98
CA LEU A 11 -21.49 4.34 17.84
C LEU A 11 -22.45 3.67 18.83
N SER A 12 -23.62 4.26 19.09
CA SER A 12 -24.59 3.86 20.13
C SER A 12 -24.99 2.38 20.14
N ARG A 13 -24.84 1.67 19.01
CA ARG A 13 -25.07 0.22 18.93
C ARG A 13 -24.02 -0.61 19.68
N TRP A 14 -22.83 -0.08 19.89
CA TRP A 14 -21.66 -0.81 20.41
C TRP A 14 -21.09 -0.21 21.70
N ILE A 15 -21.02 1.12 21.82
CA ILE A 15 -20.45 1.84 22.97
C ILE A 15 -21.19 3.16 23.22
N THR A 16 -21.18 3.64 24.46
CA THR A 16 -21.77 4.91 24.89
C THR A 16 -20.70 5.91 25.38
N PRO A 17 -21.05 7.19 25.60
CA PRO A 17 -20.14 8.16 26.21
C PRO A 17 -19.69 7.79 27.65
N GLU A 18 -20.41 6.91 28.35
CA GLU A 18 -19.97 6.42 29.66
C GLU A 18 -18.80 5.44 29.56
N ASP A 19 -18.64 4.76 28.42
CA ASP A 19 -17.59 3.75 28.19
C ASP A 19 -16.22 4.36 27.84
N GLY A 20 -16.15 5.64 27.48
CA GLY A 20 -14.88 6.28 27.15
C GLY A 20 -14.96 7.69 26.59
N GLN A 21 -13.77 8.26 26.35
CA GLN A 21 -13.61 9.62 25.84
C GLN A 21 -13.34 9.62 24.33
N LEU A 22 -14.11 10.41 23.57
CA LEU A 22 -13.85 10.63 22.15
C LEU A 22 -12.58 11.48 21.97
N TRP A 23 -11.44 10.85 21.68
CA TRP A 23 -10.17 11.55 21.49
C TRP A 23 -10.07 12.26 20.13
N ARG A 24 -10.50 11.62 19.05
CA ARG A 24 -10.43 12.19 17.70
C ARG A 24 -11.55 11.69 16.81
N GLN A 25 -12.06 12.58 15.97
CA GLN A 25 -12.99 12.28 14.89
C GLN A 25 -12.49 12.92 13.60
N ALA A 26 -12.58 12.18 12.49
CA ALA A 26 -12.27 12.70 11.17
C ALA A 26 -13.18 12.03 10.14
N SER A 27 -13.88 12.86 9.34
CA SER A 27 -14.54 12.39 8.13
C SER A 27 -13.56 12.48 6.99
N TYR A 28 -13.29 11.36 6.33
CA TYR A 28 -12.38 11.32 5.18
C TYR A 28 -13.04 10.58 4.02
N ARG A 29 -12.77 11.09 2.81
CA ARG A 29 -13.10 10.41 1.56
C ARG A 29 -11.82 9.76 1.06
N PHE A 30 -11.85 8.45 0.91
CA PHE A 30 -10.73 7.75 0.30
C PHE A 30 -10.84 7.83 -1.23
N HIS A 31 -9.67 7.89 -1.86
CA HIS A 31 -9.49 7.86 -3.30
C HIS A 31 -8.69 6.62 -3.68
N ALA A 32 -8.80 6.19 -4.93
CA ALA A 32 -7.95 5.16 -5.52
C ALA A 32 -7.28 5.77 -6.75
N LEU A 33 -6.19 6.51 -6.51
CA LEU A 33 -5.49 7.32 -7.50
C LEU A 33 -4.01 6.94 -7.52
N VAL A 34 -3.43 6.92 -8.71
CA VAL A 34 -1.98 6.73 -8.90
C VAL A 34 -1.52 7.77 -9.91
N ALA A 35 -0.58 8.62 -9.53
CA ALA A 35 0.01 9.62 -10.41
C ALA A 35 0.61 8.95 -11.65
N ALA A 36 0.43 9.56 -12.82
CA ALA A 36 0.94 9.03 -14.09
C ALA A 36 2.47 9.12 -14.16
N GLN A 37 3.04 10.21 -13.65
CA GLN A 37 4.48 10.47 -13.61
C GLN A 37 4.91 10.68 -12.16
N TRP A 38 5.99 10.00 -11.76
CA TRP A 38 6.49 10.02 -10.38
C TRP A 38 7.80 10.81 -10.25
N ARG A 39 8.38 11.21 -11.38
CA ARG A 39 9.60 11.99 -11.48
C ARG A 39 9.46 13.02 -12.60
N HIS A 40 9.94 14.23 -12.35
CA HIS A 40 10.15 15.25 -13.37
C HIS A 40 11.49 15.96 -13.11
N GLY A 41 12.52 15.60 -13.87
CA GLY A 41 13.88 16.07 -13.64
C GLY A 41 14.39 15.72 -12.24
N ARG A 42 14.53 16.74 -11.37
CA ARG A 42 15.01 16.58 -9.98
C ARG A 42 13.88 16.52 -8.95
N VAL A 43 12.61 16.53 -9.38
CA VAL A 43 11.43 16.47 -8.52
C VAL A 43 10.88 15.05 -8.52
N PHE A 44 10.55 14.54 -7.34
CA PHE A 44 10.02 13.19 -7.14
C PHE A 44 8.76 13.22 -6.28
N LEU A 45 7.80 12.35 -6.58
CA LEU A 45 6.60 12.13 -5.78
C LEU A 45 6.74 10.80 -5.01
N ALA A 46 6.28 10.77 -3.76
CA ALA A 46 6.25 9.57 -2.93
C ALA A 46 5.05 9.59 -1.97
N GLY A 47 4.59 8.43 -1.52
CA GLY A 47 3.44 8.32 -0.61
C GLY A 47 2.17 8.92 -1.20
N ASP A 48 1.36 9.59 -0.36
CA ASP A 48 0.05 10.15 -0.74
C ASP A 48 0.11 11.16 -1.91
N ALA A 49 1.26 11.80 -2.14
CA ALA A 49 1.48 12.67 -3.29
C ALA A 49 1.57 11.90 -4.62
N ALA A 50 2.00 10.64 -4.58
CA ALA A 50 2.13 9.76 -5.72
C ALA A 50 0.95 8.80 -5.87
N HIS A 51 0.30 8.40 -4.78
CA HIS A 51 -0.83 7.48 -4.80
C HIS A 51 -1.72 7.61 -3.57
N MET A 52 -3.03 7.52 -3.77
CA MET A 52 -4.02 7.46 -2.70
C MET A 52 -4.76 6.13 -2.80
N GLN A 53 -5.03 5.51 -1.67
CA GLN A 53 -5.57 4.16 -1.63
C GLN A 53 -6.72 4.02 -0.61
N PRO A 54 -7.68 3.12 -0.86
CA PRO A 54 -8.67 2.74 0.13
C PRO A 54 -8.03 2.09 1.38
N PRO A 55 -8.61 2.27 2.59
CA PRO A 55 -7.98 1.88 3.85
C PRO A 55 -8.04 0.36 4.17
N PHE A 56 -8.42 -0.49 3.22
CA PHE A 56 -8.86 -1.88 3.51
C PHE A 56 -7.75 -2.88 3.83
N LEU A 57 -6.47 -2.48 3.86
CA LEU A 57 -5.34 -3.30 4.36
C LEU A 57 -4.25 -2.46 5.04
N GLY A 58 -4.50 -1.20 5.40
CA GLY A 58 -3.50 -0.33 6.03
C GLY A 58 -2.19 -0.20 5.24
N GLN A 59 -2.26 -0.03 3.91
CA GLN A 59 -1.09 -0.04 3.04
C GLN A 59 -0.53 1.34 2.68
N GLY A 60 -1.32 2.42 2.80
CA GLY A 60 -0.88 3.77 2.36
C GLY A 60 0.46 4.19 2.96
N MET A 61 0.56 4.24 4.29
CA MET A 61 1.82 4.54 4.99
C MET A 61 2.93 3.54 4.66
N CYS A 62 2.64 2.24 4.69
CA CYS A 62 3.63 1.20 4.40
C CYS A 62 4.19 1.30 2.96
N GLN A 63 3.38 1.73 2.00
CA GLN A 63 3.82 1.95 0.62
C GLN A 63 4.62 3.23 0.52
N GLY A 64 4.21 4.32 1.17
CA GLY A 64 5.01 5.55 1.22
C GLY A 64 6.40 5.32 1.78
N VAL A 65 6.53 4.54 2.86
CA VAL A 65 7.85 4.15 3.41
C VAL A 65 8.66 3.34 2.39
N ARG A 66 8.05 2.40 1.67
CA ARG A 66 8.72 1.63 0.62
C ARG A 66 9.16 2.49 -0.57
N ASP A 67 8.38 3.50 -0.91
CA ASP A 67 8.72 4.43 -1.99
C ASP A 67 9.99 5.20 -1.62
N VAL A 68 10.02 5.80 -0.43
CA VAL A 68 11.19 6.56 0.04
C VAL A 68 12.40 5.65 0.24
N ALA A 69 12.21 4.45 0.79
CA ALA A 69 13.29 3.47 0.92
C ALA A 69 13.91 3.09 -0.44
N ASN A 70 13.10 2.94 -1.49
CA ASN A 70 13.59 2.72 -2.85
C ASN A 70 14.32 3.93 -3.42
N LEU A 71 13.82 5.14 -3.16
CA LEU A 71 14.37 6.37 -3.72
C LEU A 71 15.68 6.82 -3.05
N CYS A 72 15.78 6.70 -1.71
CA CYS A 72 16.88 7.26 -0.93
C CYS A 72 18.25 6.71 -1.35
N TRP A 73 18.38 5.39 -1.54
CA TRP A 73 19.68 4.81 -1.92
C TRP A 73 20.10 5.25 -3.33
N LYS A 74 19.14 5.35 -4.27
CA LYS A 74 19.40 5.81 -5.64
C LYS A 74 19.90 7.24 -5.66
N LEU A 75 19.21 8.14 -4.93
CA LEU A 75 19.63 9.52 -4.77
C LEU A 75 21.01 9.62 -4.14
N ALA A 76 21.28 8.85 -3.09
CA ALA A 76 22.56 8.89 -2.39
C ALA A 76 23.72 8.39 -3.27
N THR A 77 23.51 7.33 -4.05
CA THR A 77 24.49 6.80 -5.02
C THR A 77 24.81 7.80 -6.13
N VAL A 78 23.78 8.49 -6.67
CA VAL A 78 24.02 9.57 -7.66
C VAL A 78 24.70 10.78 -7.01
N GLN A 79 24.28 11.18 -5.82
CA GLN A 79 24.85 12.33 -5.09
C GLN A 79 26.33 12.13 -4.77
N ARG A 80 26.73 10.91 -4.37
CA ARG A 80 28.14 10.57 -4.11
C ARG A 80 28.98 10.40 -5.38
N GLY A 81 28.37 10.49 -6.57
CA GLY A 81 29.05 10.34 -7.84
C GLY A 81 29.48 8.90 -8.15
N GLU A 82 28.94 7.90 -7.44
CA GLU A 82 29.18 6.47 -7.69
C GLU A 82 28.63 6.04 -9.05
N VAL A 83 27.53 6.68 -9.48
CA VAL A 83 26.92 6.52 -10.80
C VAL A 83 26.70 7.92 -11.38
N GLN A 84 27.06 8.12 -12.66
CA GLN A 84 27.05 9.43 -13.30
C GLN A 84 26.45 9.40 -14.71
N GLY A 85 26.18 10.57 -15.27
CA GLY A 85 25.69 10.74 -16.64
C GLY A 85 24.38 9.99 -16.90
N ARG A 86 24.28 9.34 -18.07
CA ARG A 86 23.06 8.62 -18.47
C ARG A 86 22.70 7.46 -17.53
N ALA A 87 23.69 6.83 -16.90
CA ALA A 87 23.44 5.75 -15.95
C ALA A 87 22.75 6.26 -14.68
N ALA A 88 23.10 7.47 -14.22
CA ALA A 88 22.45 8.10 -13.08
C ALA A 88 20.98 8.44 -13.39
N GLU A 89 20.71 8.97 -14.59
CA GLU A 89 19.35 9.27 -15.02
C GLU A 89 18.51 7.99 -15.13
N ALA A 90 19.04 6.93 -15.75
CA ALA A 90 18.34 5.65 -15.86
C ALA A 90 18.05 5.02 -14.48
N LEU A 91 18.98 5.14 -13.52
CA LEU A 91 18.78 4.67 -12.15
C LEU A 91 17.63 5.42 -11.46
N LEU A 92 17.62 6.75 -11.56
CA LEU A 92 16.59 7.59 -10.95
C LEU A 92 15.22 7.43 -11.65
N ASP A 93 15.19 7.23 -12.97
CA ASP A 93 13.97 6.94 -13.73
C ASP A 93 13.37 5.58 -13.38
N SER A 94 14.19 4.64 -12.88
CA SER A 94 13.71 3.32 -12.50
C SER A 94 12.80 3.37 -11.26
N TYR A 95 12.94 4.39 -10.39
CA TYR A 95 12.11 4.56 -9.19
C TYR A 95 10.61 4.56 -9.51
N GLY A 96 10.18 5.42 -10.45
CA GLY A 96 8.77 5.53 -10.81
C GLY A 96 8.24 4.22 -11.38
N HIS A 97 8.98 3.61 -12.31
CA HIS A 97 8.58 2.36 -12.96
C HIS A 97 8.41 1.20 -11.97
N GLU A 98 9.38 1.04 -11.06
CA GLU A 98 9.36 0.01 -10.02
C GLU A 98 8.18 0.14 -9.07
N ARG A 99 7.97 1.36 -8.57
CA ARG A 99 6.99 1.61 -7.52
C ARG A 99 5.58 1.69 -8.07
N GLN A 100 5.38 2.35 -9.21
CA GLN A 100 4.06 2.56 -9.80
C GLN A 100 3.37 1.23 -10.15
N ALA A 101 4.10 0.24 -10.71
CA ALA A 101 3.54 -1.07 -11.06
C ALA A 101 2.98 -1.78 -9.81
N HIS A 102 3.82 -1.94 -8.78
CA HIS A 102 3.43 -2.53 -7.51
C HIS A 102 2.26 -1.79 -6.85
N VAL A 103 2.27 -0.45 -6.90
CA VAL A 103 1.22 0.39 -6.29
C VAL A 103 -0.12 0.22 -7.01
N ARG A 104 -0.13 0.15 -8.35
CA ARG A 104 -1.36 -0.06 -9.13
C ARG A 104 -2.01 -1.40 -8.81
N GLU A 105 -1.22 -2.46 -8.77
CA GLU A 105 -1.74 -3.80 -8.47
C GLU A 105 -2.37 -3.85 -7.06
N LEU A 106 -1.63 -3.38 -6.05
CA LEU A 106 -2.12 -3.39 -4.67
C LEU A 106 -3.33 -2.47 -4.48
N THR A 107 -3.40 -1.35 -5.20
CA THR A 107 -4.59 -0.49 -5.23
C THR A 107 -5.79 -1.22 -5.83
N GLY A 108 -5.59 -2.02 -6.88
CA GLY A 108 -6.61 -2.90 -7.44
C GLY A 108 -7.14 -3.90 -6.41
N ARG A 109 -6.25 -4.60 -5.71
CA ARG A 109 -6.60 -5.54 -4.62
C ARG A 109 -7.39 -4.84 -3.50
N LEU A 110 -6.97 -3.65 -3.09
CA LEU A 110 -7.67 -2.83 -2.08
C LEU A 110 -9.07 -2.41 -2.51
N LYS A 111 -9.27 -2.04 -3.77
CA LYS A 111 -10.60 -1.73 -4.31
C LYS A 111 -11.52 -2.95 -4.26
N ALA A 112 -11.02 -4.13 -4.62
CA ALA A 112 -11.78 -5.37 -4.56
C ALA A 112 -12.18 -5.70 -3.11
N ALA A 113 -11.25 -5.59 -2.16
CA ALA A 113 -11.55 -5.74 -0.73
C ALA A 113 -12.62 -4.74 -0.26
N GLY A 114 -12.55 -3.49 -0.70
CA GLY A 114 -13.54 -2.47 -0.40
C GLY A 114 -14.94 -2.79 -0.91
N ALA A 115 -15.06 -3.35 -2.12
CA ALA A 115 -16.35 -3.77 -2.66
C ALA A 115 -16.97 -4.91 -1.83
N ILE A 116 -16.14 -5.77 -1.23
CA ILE A 116 -16.58 -6.81 -0.30
C ILE A 116 -17.01 -6.17 1.01
N ILE A 117 -16.16 -5.38 1.67
CA ILE A 117 -16.38 -4.84 3.02
C ILE A 117 -17.54 -3.84 3.06
N CYS A 118 -17.66 -2.98 2.05
CA CYS A 118 -18.60 -1.87 2.02
C CYS A 118 -19.89 -2.16 1.24
N GLU A 119 -20.26 -3.43 1.02
CA GLU A 119 -21.56 -3.77 0.45
C GLU A 119 -22.68 -3.32 1.39
N ARG A 120 -23.61 -2.52 0.88
CA ARG A 120 -24.72 -1.92 1.65
C ARG A 120 -26.06 -2.52 1.28
N ASP A 121 -26.16 -3.21 0.15
CA ASP A 121 -27.35 -3.95 -0.23
C ASP A 121 -27.44 -5.24 0.60
N LEU A 122 -28.53 -5.38 1.37
CA LEU A 122 -28.71 -6.49 2.29
C LEU A 122 -28.80 -7.85 1.59
N ALA A 123 -29.40 -7.92 0.39
CA ALA A 123 -29.50 -9.17 -0.35
C ALA A 123 -28.13 -9.58 -0.89
N LYS A 124 -27.37 -8.64 -1.45
CA LYS A 124 -25.99 -8.90 -1.92
C LYS A 124 -25.05 -9.24 -0.77
N ALA A 125 -25.16 -8.56 0.37
CA ALA A 125 -24.36 -8.85 1.55
C ALA A 125 -24.62 -10.28 2.07
N ARG A 126 -25.89 -10.70 2.17
CA ARG A 126 -26.24 -12.08 2.55
C ARG A 126 -25.70 -13.12 1.56
N ALA A 127 -25.81 -12.85 0.27
CA ALA A 127 -25.26 -13.73 -0.77
C ALA A 127 -23.73 -13.83 -0.70
N ARG A 128 -23.05 -12.69 -0.49
CA ARG A 128 -21.59 -12.62 -0.25
C ARG A 128 -21.20 -13.47 0.96
N ASP A 129 -21.90 -13.32 2.08
CA ASP A 129 -21.59 -14.03 3.34
C ASP A 129 -21.78 -15.54 3.20
N ALA A 130 -22.88 -15.96 2.57
CA ALA A 130 -23.13 -17.38 2.29
C ALA A 130 -22.01 -17.99 1.42
N ARG A 131 -21.55 -17.25 0.39
CA ARG A 131 -20.42 -17.68 -0.45
C ARG A 131 -19.13 -17.78 0.36
N LEU A 132 -18.78 -16.76 1.14
CA LEU A 132 -17.54 -16.76 1.93
C LEU A 132 -17.49 -17.92 2.94
N LEU A 133 -18.63 -18.24 3.57
CA LEU A 133 -18.75 -19.39 4.48
C LEU A 133 -18.58 -20.73 3.74
N ALA A 134 -19.15 -20.86 2.54
CA ALA A 134 -18.99 -22.04 1.70
C ALA A 134 -17.54 -22.23 1.23
N ASP A 135 -16.88 -21.15 0.78
CA ASP A 135 -15.47 -21.17 0.33
C ASP A 135 -14.51 -21.58 1.46
N CYS A 136 -14.89 -21.27 2.71
CA CYS A 136 -14.17 -21.64 3.91
C CYS A 136 -14.50 -23.06 4.40
N ALA A 137 -15.46 -23.76 3.81
CA ALA A 137 -15.97 -25.05 4.32
C ALA A 137 -16.32 -25.00 5.83
N GLY A 138 -16.81 -23.85 6.30
CA GLY A 138 -17.10 -23.61 7.73
C GLY A 138 -15.87 -23.33 8.62
N VAL A 139 -14.65 -23.33 8.08
CA VAL A 139 -13.41 -23.05 8.82
C VAL A 139 -12.73 -21.81 8.24
N VAL A 140 -12.65 -20.74 9.03
CA VAL A 140 -11.94 -19.52 8.61
C VAL A 140 -10.49 -19.86 8.31
N LYS A 141 -10.06 -19.63 7.07
CA LYS A 141 -8.67 -19.82 6.65
C LYS A 141 -7.90 -18.52 6.85
N ASP A 142 -6.83 -18.59 7.62
CA ASP A 142 -5.93 -17.46 7.78
C ASP A 142 -5.18 -17.19 6.47
N THR A 143 -5.15 -15.93 6.07
CA THR A 143 -4.27 -15.47 4.98
C THR A 143 -3.22 -14.55 5.58
N PRO A 144 -1.95 -14.98 5.63
CA PRO A 144 -0.85 -14.10 6.01
C PRO A 144 -0.88 -12.81 5.20
N ARG A 145 -0.70 -11.67 5.87
CA ARG A 145 -0.70 -10.35 5.22
C ARG A 145 0.31 -10.27 4.07
N GLN A 146 1.43 -10.98 4.21
CA GLN A 146 2.51 -11.06 3.23
C GLN A 146 2.04 -11.66 1.91
N ASP A 147 1.09 -12.60 1.94
CA ASP A 147 0.56 -13.27 0.75
C ASP A 147 -0.38 -12.36 -0.05
N VAL A 148 -0.89 -11.31 0.60
CA VAL A 148 -1.73 -10.28 -0.04
C VAL A 148 -0.87 -9.24 -0.77
N LEU A 149 0.42 -9.13 -0.46
CA LEU A 149 1.31 -8.17 -1.11
C LEU A 149 1.83 -8.74 -2.43
N PRO A 150 1.73 -7.98 -3.54
CA PRO A 150 2.28 -8.43 -4.80
C PRO A 150 3.81 -8.42 -4.77
N ARG A 151 4.41 -9.26 -5.62
CA ARG A 151 5.84 -9.23 -5.88
C ARG A 151 6.20 -7.99 -6.71
N LEU A 152 7.46 -7.58 -6.63
CA LEU A 152 8.06 -6.65 -7.59
C LEU A 152 8.32 -7.41 -8.89
N GLU A 153 7.74 -6.94 -9.99
CA GLU A 153 7.89 -7.54 -11.32
C GLU A 153 8.86 -6.74 -12.21
N THR A 154 9.14 -5.50 -11.84
CA THR A 154 9.91 -4.55 -12.64
C THR A 154 11.06 -3.93 -11.84
N GLY A 155 12.01 -3.35 -12.56
CA GLY A 155 13.18 -2.67 -12.00
C GLY A 155 14.43 -3.51 -11.90
N TRP A 156 15.27 -3.16 -10.91
CA TRP A 156 16.54 -3.83 -10.64
C TRP A 156 16.32 -5.13 -9.87
N LEU A 157 15.80 -6.13 -10.59
CA LEU A 157 15.62 -7.49 -10.10
C LEU A 157 16.77 -8.38 -10.59
N MET A 158 17.10 -9.41 -9.80
CA MET A 158 18.04 -10.45 -10.21
C MET A 158 17.56 -11.10 -11.51
N LYS A 159 18.48 -11.25 -12.48
CA LYS A 159 18.17 -11.85 -13.80
C LYS A 159 17.91 -13.35 -13.71
N GLN A 160 18.64 -14.03 -12.84
CA GLN A 160 18.48 -15.45 -12.57
C GLN A 160 17.14 -15.71 -11.85
N ASP A 161 16.55 -16.86 -12.13
CA ASP A 161 15.33 -17.26 -11.44
C ASP A 161 15.67 -17.77 -10.04
N HIS A 162 14.91 -17.30 -9.05
CA HIS A 162 15.12 -17.61 -7.63
C HIS A 162 13.82 -17.39 -6.86
N SER A 163 13.56 -18.23 -5.85
CA SER A 163 12.31 -18.17 -5.06
C SER A 163 12.08 -16.81 -4.38
N GLY A 164 13.17 -16.12 -4.00
CA GLY A 164 13.17 -14.78 -3.44
C GLY A 164 13.09 -13.63 -4.46
N ARG A 165 13.09 -13.90 -5.77
CA ARG A 165 13.04 -12.84 -6.78
C ARG A 165 11.73 -12.06 -6.68
N GLY A 166 11.84 -10.74 -6.55
CA GLY A 166 10.69 -9.84 -6.46
C GLY A 166 9.93 -9.94 -5.13
N THR A 167 10.38 -10.72 -4.15
CA THR A 167 9.77 -10.66 -2.83
C THR A 167 10.11 -9.31 -2.19
N LEU A 168 9.23 -8.82 -1.31
CA LEU A 168 9.47 -7.63 -0.50
C LEU A 168 10.40 -7.96 0.67
N PHE A 169 11.47 -8.71 0.40
CA PHE A 169 12.45 -9.11 1.39
C PHE A 169 13.19 -7.85 1.89
N PRO A 170 13.44 -7.70 3.20
CA PRO A 170 14.38 -6.70 3.66
C PRO A 170 15.73 -6.97 2.99
N GLN A 171 16.23 -6.04 2.19
CA GLN A 171 17.59 -6.11 1.64
C GLN A 171 18.55 -6.29 2.83
N PRO A 172 19.18 -7.46 3.02
CA PRO A 172 20.06 -7.65 4.15
C PRO A 172 21.22 -6.68 4.01
N ARG A 173 21.39 -5.79 4.98
CA ARG A 173 22.59 -4.98 5.04
C ARG A 173 23.74 -5.92 5.35
N MET A 174 24.62 -6.17 4.38
CA MET A 174 25.83 -6.94 4.67
C MET A 174 26.65 -6.19 5.73
N ALA A 175 27.36 -6.92 6.59
CA ALA A 175 28.13 -6.34 7.69
C ALA A 175 29.21 -5.35 7.20
N ASP A 176 29.59 -5.42 5.92
CA ASP A 176 30.52 -4.51 5.24
C ASP A 176 29.86 -3.23 4.68
N GLY A 177 28.54 -3.07 4.88
CA GLY A 177 27.79 -1.90 4.43
C GLY A 177 27.46 -1.88 2.94
N ARG A 178 27.78 -2.95 2.19
CA ARG A 178 27.38 -3.08 0.78
C ARG A 178 25.93 -3.59 0.69
N LEU A 179 25.20 -3.08 -0.29
CA LEU A 179 23.88 -3.58 -0.70
C LEU A 179 24.03 -4.87 -1.50
#